data_AF-A0A6F9XJA9-F1
#
_entry.id   AF-A0A6F9XJA9-F1
#
_cell.length_a   1.000
_cell.length_b   1.000
_cell.length_c   1.000
_cell.angle_alpha   90.00
_cell.angle_beta   90.00
_cell.angle_gamma   90.00
#
_symmetry.space_group_name_H-M   'P 1'
#
loop_
_entity.id
_entity.type
_entity.pdbx_description
1 polymer ?
#
loop_
_entity_poly.entity_id
_entity_poly.type
_entity_poly.pdbx_seq_one_letter_code
_entity_poly.pdbx_strand_id
1 'polypeptide(L)' 'MQGLKAQVKQFLKSKGVKVVTLDNGTTIKLQNAKTRDLFNAAVKLGF' A
#
# COMPACT_ATOMS: atom_id res chain seq x y z
N MET A 1 -9.68 17.36 -2.09
CA MET A 1 -10.02 15.99 -1.64
C MET A 1 -8.86 15.06 -1.97
N GLN A 2 -8.26 14.40 -0.96
CA GLN A 2 -7.30 13.33 -1.24
C GLN A 2 -8.07 12.07 -1.65
N GLY A 3 -7.82 11.57 -2.87
CA GLY A 3 -8.42 10.32 -3.33
C GLY A 3 -7.96 9.12 -2.50
N LEU A 4 -8.75 8.04 -2.49
CA LEU A 4 -8.53 6.82 -1.69
C LEU A 4 -7.08 6.31 -1.74
N LYS A 5 -6.45 6.32 -2.93
CA LYS A 5 -5.05 5.91 -3.12
C LYS A 5 -4.08 6.69 -2.23
N ALA A 6 -4.29 8.01 -2.08
CA ALA A 6 -3.43 8.86 -1.26
C ALA A 6 -3.57 8.54 0.23
N GLN A 7 -4.81 8.30 0.70
CA GLN A 7 -5.10 7.93 2.09
C GLN A 7 -4.46 6.58 2.45
N VAL A 8 -4.65 5.57 1.62
CA VAL A 8 -4.03 4.24 1.77
C VAL A 8 -2.51 4.34 1.79
N LYS A 9 -1.92 5.16 0.91
CA LYS A 9 -0.47 5.36 0.85
C LYS A 9 0.07 6.07 2.09
N GLN A 10 -0.66 7.04 2.64
CA GLN A 10 -0.31 7.68 3.91
C GLN A 10 -0.39 6.71 5.08
N PHE A 11 -1.46 5.91 5.16
CA PHE A 11 -1.61 4.88 6.19
C PHE A 11 -0.44 3.89 6.16
N LEU A 12 -0.12 3.33 4.98
CA LEU A 12 1.01 2.42 4.84
C LEU A 12 2.34 3.05 5.24
N LYS A 13 2.59 4.32 4.85
CA LYS A 13 3.77 5.06 5.30
C LYS A 13 3.80 5.25 6.81
N SER A 14 2.66 5.53 7.45
CA SER A 14 2.55 5.70 8.90
C SER A 14 2.86 4.41 9.67
N LYS A 15 2.62 3.25 9.05
CA LYS A 15 2.99 1.92 9.55
C LYS A 15 4.44 1.53 9.24
N GLY A 16 5.24 2.42 8.62
CA GLY A 16 6.62 2.15 8.24
C GLY A 16 6.80 1.31 6.97
N VAL A 17 5.72 1.07 6.20
CA VAL A 17 5.77 0.24 4.99
C VAL A 17 6.42 1.03 3.84
N LYS A 18 7.56 0.54 3.37
CA LYS A 18 8.31 1.11 2.21
C LYS A 18 8.12 0.30 0.92
N VAL A 19 7.78 -0.97 1.06
CA VAL A 19 7.60 -1.93 -0.04
C VAL A 19 6.33 -2.74 0.19
N VAL A 20 5.72 -3.21 -0.88
CA VAL A 20 4.53 -4.05 -0.86
C VAL A 20 4.87 -5.36 -1.55
N THR A 21 4.54 -6.47 -0.91
CA THR A 21 4.66 -7.81 -1.51
C THR A 21 3.35 -8.13 -2.22
N LEU A 22 3.45 -8.37 -3.52
CA LEU A 22 2.36 -8.82 -4.38
C LEU A 22 2.03 -10.29 -4.12
N ASP A 23 0.86 -10.73 -4.58
CA ASP A 23 0.39 -12.10 -4.39
C ASP A 23 1.29 -13.14 -5.10
N ASN A 24 2.04 -12.74 -6.13
CA ASN A 24 3.03 -13.56 -6.82
C ASN A 24 4.41 -13.59 -6.11
N GLY A 25 4.51 -13.07 -4.89
CA GLY A 25 5.76 -12.99 -4.12
C GLY A 25 6.72 -11.86 -4.53
N THR A 26 6.40 -11.10 -5.58
CA THR A 26 7.24 -9.97 -6.02
C THR A 26 7.11 -8.81 -5.03
N THR A 27 8.25 -8.24 -4.64
CA THR A 27 8.27 -7.07 -3.75
C THR A 27 8.52 -5.80 -4.57
N ILE A 28 7.63 -4.83 -4.47
CA ILE A 28 7.72 -3.56 -5.20
C ILE A 28 7.72 -2.37 -4.25
N LYS A 29 8.36 -1.27 -4.64
CA LYS A 29 8.33 -0.03 -3.85
C LYS A 29 6.90 0.51 -3.77
N LEU A 30 6.51 1.02 -2.60
CA LEU A 30 5.19 1.63 -2.36
C LEU A 30 4.84 2.74 -3.36
N GLN A 31 5.85 3.40 -3.94
CA GLN A 31 5.66 4.43 -4.95
C GLN A 31 5.18 3.88 -6.30
N ASN A 32 5.58 2.66 -6.65
CA ASN A 32 5.30 1.99 -7.91
C ASN A 32 4.09 1.03 -7.83
N ALA A 33 3.58 0.79 -6.61
CA ALA A 33 2.46 -0.10 -6.39
C ALA A 33 1.14 0.47 -6.94
N LYS A 34 0.32 -0.42 -7.52
CA LYS A 34 -1.02 -0.05 -7.98
C LYS A 34 -1.92 0.14 -6.77
N THR A 35 -3.03 0.87 -6.97
CA THR A 35 -3.98 1.15 -5.88
C THR A 35 -4.53 -0.12 -5.24
N ARG A 36 -4.80 -1.17 -6.03
CA ARG A 36 -5.26 -2.47 -5.54
C ARG A 36 -4.24 -3.12 -4.60
N ASP A 37 -2.96 -3.11 -4.99
CA ASP A 37 -1.89 -3.73 -4.19
C ASP A 37 -1.69 -2.97 -2.87
N LEU A 38 -1.70 -1.63 -2.93
CA LEU A 38 -1.66 -0.77 -1.75
C LEU A 38 -2.85 -1.05 -0.83
N PHE A 39 -4.06 -1.17 -1.39
CA PHE A 39 -5.26 -1.42 -0.61
C PHE A 39 -5.22 -2.80 0.07
N ASN A 40 -4.86 -3.85 -0.67
CA ASN A 40 -4.70 -5.20 -0.10
C ASN A 40 -3.68 -5.22 1.04
N ALA A 41 -2.56 -4.51 0.89
CA ALA A 41 -1.56 -4.41 1.94
C ALA A 41 -2.06 -3.61 3.15
N ALA A 42 -2.87 -2.57 2.93
CA ALA A 42 -3.42 -1.75 3.99
C ALA A 42 -4.52 -2.47 4.78
N VAL A 43 -5.39 -3.24 4.11
CA VAL A 43 -6.43 -4.06 4.76
C VAL A 43 -5.79 -5.11 5.68
N LYS A 44 -4.68 -5.76 5.25
CA LYS A 44 -3.90 -6.68 6.11
C LYS A 44 -3.35 -6.02 7.38
N LEU A 45 -3.24 -4.69 7.39
CA LEU A 45 -2.73 -3.88 8.49
C LEU A 45 -3.84 -3.13 9.26
N GLY A 46 -5.11 -3.36 8.92
CA GLY A 46 -6.28 -2.78 9.60
C GLY A 46 -6.71 -1.40 9.12
N PHE A 47 -6.47 -1.07 7.84
CA PHE A 47 -7.12 0.07 7.16
C PHE A 47 -8.56 -0.27 6.78
#